data_AF-A0A2K3KDG0-F1
#
_entry.id   AF-A0A2K3KDG0-F1
#
_cell.length_a   1.000
_cell.length_b   1.000
_cell.length_c   1.000
_cell.angle_alpha   90.00
_cell.angle_beta   90.00
_cell.angle_gamma   90.00
#
_symmetry.space_group_name_H-M   'P 1'
#
loop_
_entity.id
_entity.type
_entity.pdbx_description
1 polymer ?
#
loop_
_entity_poly.entity_id
_entity_poly.type
_entity_poly.pdbx_seq_one_letter_code
_entity_poly.pdbx_strand_id
1 'polypeptide(L)'
;MRRFHDATEDNLSRTKKERSSSLPPHLCRYFTIAEIRAATNNFDDVFIIGVGGFGNVYKGCIDGSTLVAIKRLKSGSQQGANEFMNEI
;
A
#
# COMPACT_ATOMS: atom_id res chain seq x y z
N MET A 1 -3.17 -33.60 49.60
CA MET A 1 -1.77 -33.66 49.12
C MET A 1 -1.73 -33.02 47.75
N ARG A 2 -0.97 -31.94 47.57
CA ARG A 2 -0.88 -31.17 46.32
C ARG A 2 -0.12 -31.97 45.25
N ARG A 3 -0.64 -32.04 44.02
CA ARG A 3 0.17 -31.96 42.78
C ARG A 3 -0.65 -31.24 41.71
N PHE A 4 0.00 -30.25 41.10
CA PHE A 4 -0.54 -29.30 40.14
C PHE A 4 -0.70 -29.96 38.76
N HIS A 5 -1.77 -29.65 38.05
CA HIS A 5 -1.80 -29.71 36.59
C HIS A 5 -2.24 -28.36 36.02
N ASP A 6 -1.57 -28.07 34.93
CA ASP A 6 -1.34 -26.82 34.23
C ASP A 6 -2.61 -26.22 33.61
N ALA A 7 -2.67 -24.90 33.58
CA ALA A 7 -3.73 -24.15 32.94
C ALA A 7 -3.42 -24.00 31.45
N THR A 8 -4.40 -24.23 30.57
CA THR A 8 -4.37 -23.65 29.23
C THR A 8 -5.79 -23.24 28.82
N GLU A 9 -6.02 -21.96 29.06
CA GLU A 9 -6.95 -20.97 28.49
C GLU A 9 -7.96 -21.39 27.40
N ASP A 10 -9.19 -20.97 27.66
CA ASP A 10 -10.37 -21.03 26.82
C ASP A 10 -10.28 -20.18 25.52
N ASN A 11 -11.01 -20.65 24.52
CA ASN A 11 -11.22 -20.04 23.22
C ASN A 11 -11.95 -18.68 23.32
N LEU A 12 -11.38 -17.64 22.71
CA LEU A 12 -12.18 -16.56 22.12
C LEU A 12 -11.78 -16.33 20.67
N SER A 13 -12.74 -16.65 19.82
CA SER A 13 -12.75 -16.50 18.36
C SER A 13 -12.34 -15.09 17.90
N ARG A 14 -11.27 -15.01 17.12
CA ARG A 14 -11.02 -13.85 16.26
C ARG A 14 -10.63 -14.32 14.87
N THR A 15 -11.66 -14.52 14.06
CA THR A 15 -11.56 -14.71 12.62
C THR A 15 -10.84 -13.51 11.98
N LYS A 16 -9.53 -13.63 11.76
CA LYS A 16 -8.84 -12.77 10.80
C LYS A 16 -9.18 -13.28 9.40
N LYS A 17 -10.29 -12.78 8.86
CA LYS A 17 -10.68 -12.94 7.47
C LYS A 17 -9.70 -12.12 6.62
N GLU A 18 -8.60 -12.74 6.22
CA GLU A 18 -7.79 -12.22 5.12
C GLU A 18 -8.65 -12.24 3.86
N ARG A 19 -9.25 -11.10 3.52
CA ARG A 19 -9.69 -10.84 2.16
C ARG A 19 -8.52 -10.25 1.39
N SER A 20 -7.53 -11.09 1.12
CA SER A 20 -6.56 -10.82 0.07
C SER A 20 -7.31 -10.89 -1.25
N SER A 21 -7.67 -9.75 -1.83
CA SER A 21 -7.90 -9.68 -3.28
C SER A 21 -6.55 -9.52 -3.97
N SER A 22 -5.62 -10.45 -3.73
CA SER A 22 -4.40 -10.49 -4.54
C SER A 22 -4.81 -10.86 -5.95
N LEU A 23 -4.83 -9.86 -6.83
CA LEU A 23 -4.81 -10.10 -8.26
C LEU A 23 -3.63 -11.05 -8.54
N PRO A 24 -3.80 -12.04 -9.44
CA PRO A 24 -2.73 -12.96 -9.76
C PRO A 24 -1.41 -12.22 -9.97
N PRO A 25 -0.26 -12.72 -9.46
CA PRO A 25 1.03 -12.02 -9.47
C PRO A 25 1.56 -11.64 -10.86
N HIS A 26 0.85 -12.03 -11.92
CA HIS A 26 1.11 -11.72 -13.31
C HIS A 26 0.38 -10.46 -13.81
N LEU A 27 -0.53 -9.87 -13.02
CA LEU A 27 -1.32 -8.69 -13.40
C LEU A 27 -0.71 -7.36 -12.92
N CYS A 28 0.18 -7.40 -11.93
CA CYS A 28 0.80 -6.21 -11.35
C CYS A 28 2.33 -6.26 -11.49
N ARG A 29 2.92 -5.17 -11.98
CA ARG A 29 4.38 -4.99 -12.03
C ARG A 29 4.87 -4.29 -10.77
N TYR A 30 5.96 -4.81 -10.20
CA TYR A 30 6.68 -4.11 -9.13
C TYR A 30 7.61 -3.06 -9.73
N PHE A 31 7.66 -1.90 -9.08
CA PHE A 31 8.55 -0.81 -9.43
C PHE A 31 9.40 -0.43 -8.23
N THR A 32 10.67 -0.17 -8.49
CA THR A 32 11.58 0.43 -7.52
C THR A 32 11.24 1.90 -7.32
N ILE A 33 11.57 2.45 -6.15
CA ILE A 33 11.41 3.90 -5.90
C ILE A 33 12.24 4.75 -6.88
N ALA A 34 13.37 4.21 -7.36
CA ALA A 34 14.21 4.88 -8.34
C ALA A 34 13.50 5.04 -9.69
N GLU A 35 12.85 3.98 -10.19
CA GLU A 35 12.02 4.05 -11.40
C GLU A 35 10.88 5.06 -11.25
N ILE A 36 10.18 5.04 -10.12
CA ILE A 36 9.08 5.97 -9.84
C ILE A 36 9.57 7.42 -9.78
N ARG A 37 10.75 7.68 -9.19
CA ARG A 37 11.37 9.02 -9.18
C ARG A 37 11.75 9.45 -10.59
N ALA A 38 12.37 8.58 -11.38
CA ALA A 38 12.71 8.89 -12.77
C ALA A 38 11.46 9.26 -13.59
N ALA A 39 10.38 8.48 -13.42
CA ALA A 39 9.12 8.68 -14.13
C ALA A 39 8.41 10.00 -13.79
N THR A 40 8.67 10.59 -12.61
CA THR A 40 7.95 11.76 -12.07
C THR A 40 8.84 12.99 -11.87
N ASN A 41 10.06 12.98 -12.40
CA ASN A 41 11.08 14.00 -12.13
C ASN A 41 11.28 14.25 -10.62
N ASN A 42 11.47 13.17 -9.86
CA ASN A 42 11.60 13.20 -8.39
C ASN A 42 10.37 13.80 -7.67
N PHE A 43 9.17 13.44 -8.13
CA PHE A 43 7.89 13.96 -7.61
C PHE A 43 7.76 15.48 -7.74
N ASP A 44 8.15 16.03 -8.88
CA ASP A 44 8.00 17.45 -9.17
C ASP A 44 6.51 17.83 -9.24
N ASP A 45 6.14 18.89 -8.54
CA ASP A 45 4.76 19.35 -8.40
C ASP A 45 4.15 19.77 -9.75
N VAL A 46 4.98 20.10 -10.76
CA VAL A 46 4.51 20.39 -12.12
C VAL A 46 3.79 19.20 -12.77
N PHE A 47 4.07 17.98 -12.32
CA PHE A 47 3.44 16.76 -12.82
C PHE A 47 2.22 16.33 -12.00
N ILE A 48 1.79 17.10 -11.00
CA ILE A 48 0.58 16.78 -10.23
C ILE A 48 -0.65 16.93 -11.14
N ILE A 49 -1.44 15.86 -11.20
CA ILE A 49 -2.72 15.80 -11.90
C ILE A 49 -3.91 15.65 -10.95
N GLY A 50 -3.66 15.47 -9.65
CA GLY A 50 -4.71 15.41 -8.64
C GLY A 50 -4.16 15.51 -7.22
N VAL A 51 -4.94 16.10 -6.33
CA VAL A 51 -4.64 16.24 -4.90
C VAL A 51 -5.87 15.81 -4.11
N GLY A 52 -5.68 14.95 -3.12
CA GLY A 52 -6.75 14.50 -2.22
C GLY A 52 -6.27 14.22 -0.81
N GLY A 53 -7.17 13.76 0.06
CA GLY A 53 -6.85 13.42 1.47
C GLY A 53 -5.76 12.36 1.61
N PHE A 54 -5.60 11.52 0.58
CA PHE A 54 -4.59 10.46 0.52
C PHE A 54 -3.25 10.91 -0.03
N GLY A 55 -3.13 12.14 -0.54
CA GLY A 55 -1.89 12.67 -1.09
C GLY A 55 -2.01 13.11 -2.55
N ASN A 56 -0.88 13.10 -3.25
CA ASN A 56 -0.76 13.66 -4.59
C ASN A 56 -0.75 12.53 -5.63
N VAL A 57 -1.39 12.76 -6.77
CA VAL A 57 -1.32 11.91 -7.96
C VAL A 57 -0.48 12.63 -9.00
N TYR A 58 0.60 11.99 -9.43
CA TYR A 58 1.54 12.51 -10.42
C TYR A 58 1.32 11.81 -11.76
N LYS A 59 1.44 12.55 -12.85
CA LYS A 59 1.65 11.98 -14.18
C LYS A 59 3.10 11.50 -14.28
N GLY A 60 3.30 10.28 -14.76
CA GLY A 60 4.64 9.75 -15.03
C GLY A 60 4.74 8.99 -16.34
N CYS A 61 5.96 8.68 -16.75
CA CYS A 61 6.26 7.86 -17.92
C CYS A 61 7.19 6.70 -17.54
N ILE A 62 6.76 5.46 -17.78
CA ILE A 62 7.49 4.23 -17.54
C ILE A 62 7.94 3.63 -18.87
N ASP A 63 9.14 3.05 -18.91
CA ASP A 63 9.78 2.48 -20.11
C ASP A 63 9.85 3.43 -21.32
N GLY A 64 9.81 4.75 -21.06
CA GLY A 64 9.90 5.80 -22.08
C GLY A 64 8.63 6.08 -22.89
N SER A 65 7.59 5.22 -22.80
CA SER A 65 6.37 5.36 -23.62
C SER A 65 5.06 5.20 -22.84
N THR A 66 5.08 4.53 -21.68
CA THR A 66 3.86 4.20 -20.96
C THR A 66 3.51 5.31 -19.98
N LEU A 67 2.49 6.10 -20.30
CA LEU A 67 1.96 7.12 -19.39
C LEU A 67 1.17 6.47 -18.26
N VAL A 68 1.45 6.89 -17.04
CA VAL A 68 0.85 6.34 -15.81
C VAL A 68 0.43 7.45 -14.85
N ALA A 69 -0.51 7.13 -13.97
CA ALA A 69 -0.82 7.92 -12.79
C ALA A 69 -0.18 7.26 -11.55
N ILE A 70 0.60 8.02 -10.80
CA ILE A 70 1.35 7.54 -9.62
C ILE A 70 0.82 8.28 -8.39
N LYS A 71 0.11 7.57 -7.51
CA LYS A 71 -0.40 8.11 -6.24
C LYS A 71 0.68 7.96 -5.16
N ARG A 72 1.11 9.08 -4.55
CA ARG A 72 2.05 9.11 -3.43
C ARG A 72 1.34 9.59 -2.17
N LEU A 73 1.39 8.77 -1.12
CA LEU A 73 0.87 9.13 0.19
C LEU A 73 1.71 10.26 0.82
N LYS A 74 1.04 11.22 1.47
CA LYS A 74 1.71 12.23 2.28
C LYS A 74 2.27 11.59 3.56
N SER A 75 3.52 11.92 3.88
CA SER A 75 4.15 11.51 5.14
C SER A 75 3.44 12.20 6.30
N GLY A 76 2.62 11.47 7.07
CA GLY A 76 1.96 12.02 8.26
C GLY A 76 0.59 11.42 8.61
N SER A 77 -0.09 10.71 7.71
CA SER A 77 -1.35 10.03 8.04
C SER A 77 -1.13 8.53 8.29
N GLN A 78 -0.97 8.14 9.55
CA GLN A 78 -1.05 6.72 9.94
C GLN A 78 -2.39 6.10 9.51
N GLN A 79 -3.44 6.93 9.44
CA GLN A 79 -4.75 6.56 8.93
C GLN A 79 -4.75 6.31 7.40
N GLY A 80 -4.01 7.10 6.62
CA GLY A 80 -3.96 6.96 5.16
C GLY A 80 -3.16 5.76 4.66
N ALA A 81 -2.17 5.29 5.42
CA ALA A 81 -1.42 4.07 5.07
C ALA A 81 -2.31 2.82 5.09
N ASN A 82 -3.16 2.68 6.11
CA ASN A 82 -4.12 1.58 6.20
C ASN A 82 -5.22 1.67 5.13
N GLU A 83 -5.69 2.88 4.83
CA GLU A 83 -6.71 3.10 3.78
C GLU A 83 -6.15 2.88 2.37
N PHE A 84 -4.87 3.15 2.11
CA PHE A 84 -4.21 2.87 0.83
C PHE A 84 -4.01 1.38 0.56
N MET A 85 -3.67 0.59 1.59
CA MET A 85 -3.54 -0.86 1.45
C MET A 85 -4.85 -1.54 1.06
N ASN A 86 -6.01 -0.91 1.32
CA ASN A 86 -7.31 -1.42 0.88
C ASN A 86 -7.60 -1.19 -0.61
N GLU A 87 -6.78 -0.38 -1.31
CA GLU A 87 -6.94 -0.08 -2.74
C GLU A 87 -6.08 -0.99 -3.66
N ILE A 88 -5.29 -1.91 -3.09
CA ILE A 88 -4.39 -2.84 -3.80
C ILE A 88 -4.88 -4.28 -3.65
#